data_AF-A0A7X4XJ32-F1
#
_entry.id   AF-A0A7X4XJ32-F1
#
_cell.length_a   1.000
_cell.length_b   1.000
_cell.length_c   1.000
_cell.angle_alpha   90.00
_cell.angle_beta   90.00
_cell.angle_gamma   90.00
#
_symmetry.space_group_name_H-M   'P 1'
#
loop_
_entity.id
_entity.type
_entity.pdbx_description
1 polymer ?
#
loop_
_entity_poly.entity_id
_entity_poly.type
_entity_poly.pdbx_seq_one_letter_code
_entity_poly.pdbx_strand_id
1 'polypeptide(L)'
;MKQNRNHQQQGFTLIELMIVVAIIGVLSAIAVPAYKDYVTKSELASGFATIKSVITPAELYVQENGKLSGGANTTDTLGIKNDANSLGELTIPKDNEIQFEHKNGSAEGAKFTYTREDGGWTCAYDAPTNNQSADAPKGCQQP
;
A
#
# COMPACT_ATOMS: atom_id res chain seq x y z
N MET A 1 -58.56 -21.67 -24.33
CA MET A 1 -58.29 -21.93 -22.90
C MET A 1 -56.77 -21.83 -22.67
N LYS A 2 -56.29 -20.78 -21.99
CA LYS A 2 -54.87 -20.61 -21.65
C LYS A 2 -54.59 -21.39 -20.37
N GLN A 3 -53.85 -22.49 -20.47
CA GLN A 3 -53.40 -23.25 -19.30
C GLN A 3 -52.27 -22.47 -18.60
N ASN A 4 -52.53 -22.00 -17.38
CA ASN A 4 -51.53 -21.35 -16.54
C ASN A 4 -50.68 -22.45 -15.89
N ARG A 5 -49.45 -22.67 -16.38
CA ARG A 5 -48.51 -23.60 -15.75
C ARG A 5 -47.97 -22.95 -14.47
N ASN A 6 -48.53 -23.34 -13.33
CA ASN A 6 -47.97 -23.02 -12.02
C ASN A 6 -46.63 -23.76 -11.91
N HIS A 7 -45.51 -23.06 -12.11
CA HIS A 7 -44.21 -23.59 -11.74
C HIS A 7 -44.19 -23.69 -10.21
N GLN A 8 -44.17 -24.91 -9.68
CA GLN A 8 -43.96 -25.12 -8.25
C GLN A 8 -42.60 -24.49 -7.87
N GLN A 9 -42.63 -23.42 -7.08
CA GLN A 9 -41.42 -22.84 -6.54
C GLN A 9 -40.81 -23.85 -5.56
N GLN A 10 -39.72 -24.50 -5.98
CA GLN A 10 -38.89 -25.32 -5.12
C GLN A 10 -38.09 -24.38 -4.22
N GLY A 11 -38.51 -24.25 -2.97
CA GLY A 11 -37.80 -23.48 -1.95
C GLY A 11 -36.58 -24.24 -1.43
N PHE A 12 -35.57 -23.48 -0.97
CA PHE A 12 -34.38 -24.02 -0.30
C PHE A 12 -34.73 -24.44 1.13
N THR A 13 -34.25 -25.59 1.60
CA THR A 13 -34.52 -26.03 2.97
C THR A 13 -33.64 -25.27 3.98
N LEU A 14 -34.13 -25.11 5.22
CA LEU A 14 -33.35 -24.47 6.28
C LEU A 14 -32.06 -25.24 6.60
N ILE A 15 -32.10 -26.58 6.49
CA ILE A 15 -30.92 -27.41 6.73
C ILE A 15 -29.86 -27.25 5.64
N GLU A 16 -30.25 -27.13 4.37
CA GLU A 16 -29.31 -26.83 3.29
C GLU A 16 -28.64 -25.46 3.51
N LEU A 17 -29.40 -24.47 3.99
CA LEU A 17 -28.84 -23.14 4.27
C LEU A 17 -27.84 -23.18 5.42
N MET A 18 -28.14 -23.91 6.50
CA MET A 18 -27.23 -24.05 7.63
C MET A 18 -25.90 -24.69 7.23
N ILE A 19 -25.93 -25.73 6.38
CA ILE A 19 -24.71 -26.39 5.90
C ILE A 19 -23.89 -25.44 5.02
N VAL A 20 -24.54 -24.70 4.12
CA VAL A 20 -23.85 -23.73 3.25
C VAL A 20 -23.17 -22.65 4.09
N VAL A 21 -23.85 -22.09 5.09
CA VAL A 21 -23.26 -21.08 5.98
C VAL A 21 -22.09 -21.65 6.78
N ALA A 22 -22.17 -22.89 7.26
CA ALA A 22 -21.07 -23.54 7.97
C ALA A 22 -19.82 -23.68 7.09
N ILE A 23 -19.99 -24.11 5.83
CA ILE A 23 -18.88 -24.25 4.88
C ILE A 23 -18.25 -22.88 4.55
N ILE A 24 -19.08 -21.87 4.25
CA ILE A 24 -18.61 -20.50 3.98
C ILE A 24 -17.88 -19.93 5.21
N GLY A 25 -18.38 -20.20 6.42
CA GLY A 25 -17.75 -19.81 7.67
C GLY A 25 -16.31 -20.32 7.78
N VAL A 26 -16.10 -21.62 7.56
CA VAL A 26 -14.75 -22.23 7.59
C VAL A 26 -13.83 -21.64 6.53
N LEU A 27 -14.32 -21.49 5.28
CA LEU A 27 -13.52 -20.91 4.20
C LEU A 27 -13.15 -19.45 4.47
N SER A 28 -14.09 -18.66 5.01
CA SER A 28 -13.87 -17.24 5.31
C SER A 28 -12.81 -17.00 6.37
N ALA A 29 -12.69 -17.89 7.35
CA ALA A 29 -11.69 -17.78 8.41
C ALA A 29 -10.24 -17.78 7.87
N ILE A 30 -10.00 -18.46 6.74
CA ILE A 30 -8.68 -18.51 6.08
C ILE A 30 -8.59 -17.45 4.99
N ALA A 31 -9.66 -17.29 4.19
CA ALA A 31 -9.65 -16.40 3.03
C ALA A 31 -9.57 -14.91 3.41
N VAL A 32 -10.26 -14.49 4.49
CA VAL A 32 -10.28 -13.07 4.92
C VAL A 32 -8.91 -12.57 5.36
N PRO A 33 -8.16 -13.23 6.26
CA PRO A 33 -6.82 -12.75 6.63
C PRO A 33 -5.87 -12.76 5.43
N ALA A 34 -5.89 -13.81 4.60
CA ALA A 34 -5.05 -13.88 3.41
C ALA A 34 -5.35 -12.76 2.39
N TYR A 35 -6.64 -12.42 2.20
CA TYR A 35 -7.03 -11.31 1.33
C TYR A 35 -6.58 -9.96 1.89
N LYS A 36 -6.69 -9.74 3.20
CA LYS A 36 -6.20 -8.51 3.85
C LYS A 36 -4.69 -8.33 3.65
N ASP A 37 -3.91 -9.39 3.89
CA ASP A 37 -2.47 -9.37 3.67
C ASP A 37 -2.12 -9.05 2.21
N TYR A 38 -2.86 -9.59 1.25
CA TYR A 38 -2.68 -9.29 -0.18
C TYR A 38 -2.95 -7.82 -0.52
N VAL A 39 -4.01 -7.24 0.04
CA VAL A 39 -4.33 -5.81 -0.15
C VAL A 39 -3.24 -4.94 0.45
N THR A 40 -2.75 -5.25 1.67
CA THR A 40 -1.66 -4.52 2.30
C THR A 40 -0.37 -4.58 1.48
N LYS A 41 0.00 -5.77 0.98
CA LYS A 41 1.16 -5.91 0.08
C LYS A 41 1.01 -5.08 -1.21
N SER A 42 -0.20 -4.99 -1.75
CA SER A 42 -0.49 -4.20 -2.95
C SER A 42 -0.38 -2.69 -2.68
N GLU A 43 -0.91 -2.22 -1.56
CA GLU A 43 -0.80 -0.82 -1.14
C GLU A 43 0.65 -0.41 -0.87
N LEU A 44 1.43 -1.29 -0.23
CA LEU A 44 2.86 -1.07 0.00
C LEU A 44 3.64 -1.01 -1.31
N ALA A 45 3.36 -1.90 -2.26
CA ALA A 45 3.97 -1.88 -3.58
C ALA A 45 3.67 -0.57 -4.33
N SER A 46 2.44 -0.04 -4.18
CA SER A 46 2.04 1.25 -4.74
C SER A 46 2.87 2.41 -4.16
N GLY A 47 2.94 2.52 -2.84
CA GLY A 47 3.75 3.55 -2.18
C GLY A 47 5.25 3.43 -2.49
N PHE A 48 5.76 2.19 -2.54
CA PHE A 48 7.14 1.92 -2.91
C PHE A 48 7.45 2.33 -4.37
N ALA A 49 6.50 2.11 -5.29
CA ALA A 49 6.64 2.57 -6.67
C ALA A 49 6.65 4.11 -6.75
N THR A 50 5.81 4.78 -5.95
CA THR A 50 5.78 6.26 -5.87
C THR A 50 7.12 6.83 -5.40
N ILE A 51 7.72 6.29 -4.34
CA ILE A 51 9.03 6.79 -3.91
C ILE A 51 10.15 6.43 -4.89
N LYS A 52 10.09 5.25 -5.52
CA LYS A 52 11.09 4.86 -6.52
C LYS A 52 11.09 5.76 -7.75
N SER A 53 9.95 6.29 -8.17
CA SER A 53 9.87 7.17 -9.33
C SER A 53 10.60 8.51 -9.12
N VAL A 54 10.82 8.91 -7.86
CA VAL A 54 11.42 10.21 -7.53
C VAL A 54 12.90 10.15 -7.19
N ILE A 55 13.50 8.96 -7.09
CA ILE A 55 14.93 8.82 -6.76
C ILE A 55 15.82 9.42 -7.85
N THR A 56 15.52 9.14 -9.12
CA THR A 56 16.26 9.71 -10.26
C THR A 56 16.16 11.24 -10.32
N PRO A 57 14.97 11.87 -10.29
CA PRO A 57 14.90 13.34 -10.29
C PRO A 57 15.50 13.96 -9.03
N ALA A 58 15.42 13.29 -7.87
CA ALA A 58 16.11 13.76 -6.67
C ALA A 58 17.63 13.76 -6.83
N GLU A 59 18.19 12.71 -7.44
CA GLU A 59 19.64 12.66 -7.70
C GLU A 59 20.08 13.77 -8.66
N LEU A 60 19.30 14.03 -9.72
CA LEU A 60 19.56 15.15 -10.63
C LEU A 60 19.50 16.49 -9.88
N TYR A 61 18.47 16.69 -9.05
CA TYR A 61 18.32 17.90 -8.25
C TYR A 61 19.51 18.13 -7.31
N VAL A 62 19.98 17.08 -6.64
CA VAL A 62 21.15 17.14 -5.76
C VAL A 62 22.43 17.44 -6.57
N GLN A 63 22.58 16.91 -7.79
CA GLN A 63 23.73 17.23 -8.64
C GLN A 63 23.74 18.70 -9.09
N GLU A 64 22.56 19.29 -9.35
CA GLU A 64 22.45 20.69 -9.78
C GLU A 64 22.54 21.68 -8.61
N ASN A 65 21.95 21.35 -7.46
CA ASN A 65 21.77 22.28 -6.33
C ASN A 65 22.61 21.92 -5.10
N GLY A 66 23.37 20.82 -5.16
CA GLY A 66 24.26 20.33 -4.10
C GLY A 66 23.56 19.51 -3.01
N LYS A 67 22.28 19.79 -2.70
CA LYS A 67 21.50 19.02 -1.71
C LYS A 67 19.99 19.14 -1.92
N LEU A 68 19.25 18.17 -1.38
CA LEU A 68 17.81 18.25 -1.18
C LEU A 68 17.57 18.82 0.22
N SER A 69 16.87 19.94 0.36
CA SER A 69 16.68 20.58 1.68
C SER A 69 15.45 20.02 2.40
N GLY A 70 15.57 19.74 3.69
CA GLY A 70 14.47 19.33 4.55
C GLY A 70 13.31 20.33 4.51
N GLY A 71 12.09 19.82 4.39
CA GLY A 71 10.86 20.60 4.26
C GLY A 71 10.62 21.20 2.87
N ALA A 72 11.47 20.93 1.88
CA ALA A 72 11.27 21.43 0.52
C ALA A 72 9.98 20.86 -0.10
N ASN A 73 9.33 21.66 -0.95
CA ASN A 73 8.14 21.26 -1.68
C ASN A 73 8.51 20.22 -2.75
N THR A 74 7.87 19.05 -2.73
CA THR A 74 8.14 17.96 -3.69
C THR A 74 7.74 18.30 -5.12
N THR A 75 6.79 19.21 -5.33
CA THR A 75 6.37 19.63 -6.67
C THR A 75 7.46 20.48 -7.31
N ASP A 76 8.03 21.40 -6.54
CA ASP A 76 9.06 22.33 -7.01
C ASP A 76 10.43 21.65 -7.17
N THR A 77 10.72 20.66 -6.31
CA THR A 77 12.03 19.97 -6.30
C THR A 77 12.06 18.68 -7.12
N LEU A 78 10.99 17.88 -7.05
CA LEU A 78 10.92 16.53 -7.63
C LEU A 78 9.88 16.41 -8.76
N GLY A 79 9.11 17.47 -9.04
CA GLY A 79 8.09 17.48 -10.09
C GLY A 79 6.84 16.66 -9.76
N ILE A 80 6.61 16.32 -8.48
CA ILE A 80 5.48 15.50 -8.04
C ILE A 80 4.77 16.13 -6.84
N LYS A 81 3.44 16.10 -6.85
CA LYS A 81 2.65 16.52 -5.68
C LYS A 81 2.89 15.57 -4.52
N ASN A 82 2.89 16.11 -3.31
CA ASN A 82 3.03 15.32 -2.08
C ASN A 82 1.93 14.27 -1.95
N ASP A 83 0.71 14.57 -2.41
CA ASP A 83 -0.48 13.71 -2.37
C ASP A 83 -0.77 12.99 -3.71
N ALA A 84 0.23 12.86 -4.58
CA ALA A 84 0.05 12.22 -5.89
C ALA A 84 -0.42 10.75 -5.79
N ASN A 85 -0.21 10.09 -4.65
CA ASN A 85 -0.75 8.78 -4.33
C ASN A 85 -1.83 8.92 -3.24
N SER A 86 -3.05 8.48 -3.51
CA SER A 86 -4.17 8.61 -2.55
C SER A 86 -3.97 7.86 -1.22
N LEU A 87 -3.02 6.93 -1.17
CA LEU A 87 -2.74 6.13 0.03
C LEU A 87 -1.82 6.84 1.03
N GLY A 88 -1.13 7.91 0.64
CA GLY A 88 -0.09 8.49 1.48
C GLY A 88 0.52 9.77 0.93
N GLU A 89 1.55 10.25 1.62
CA GLU A 89 2.21 11.50 1.29
C GLU A 89 3.71 11.29 1.06
N LEU A 90 4.22 11.90 -0.01
CA LEU A 90 5.63 12.05 -0.28
C LEU A 90 6.13 13.37 0.33
N THR A 91 7.22 13.29 1.11
CA THR A 91 7.81 14.43 1.80
C THR A 91 9.34 14.35 1.77
N ILE A 92 9.98 15.49 2.07
CA ILE A 92 11.42 15.58 2.27
C ILE A 92 11.63 15.95 3.74
N PRO A 93 11.63 14.98 4.68
CA PRO A 93 11.61 15.29 6.11
C PRO A 93 12.91 15.93 6.61
N LYS A 94 14.05 15.59 5.99
CA LYS A 94 15.37 16.12 6.34
C LYS A 94 16.20 16.37 5.08
N ASP A 95 17.32 17.04 5.25
CA ASP A 95 18.28 17.22 4.16
C ASP A 95 18.67 15.85 3.59
N ASN A 96 18.57 15.69 2.27
CA ASN A 96 18.91 14.46 1.54
C ASN A 96 18.11 13.21 1.94
N GLU A 97 16.91 13.39 2.51
CA GLU A 97 16.01 12.31 2.90
C GLU A 97 14.66 12.47 2.18
N ILE A 98 14.18 11.41 1.53
CA ILE A 98 12.86 11.36 0.87
C ILE A 98 12.05 10.29 1.58
N GLN A 99 10.81 10.62 1.94
CA GLN A 99 9.93 9.71 2.65
C GLN A 99 8.58 9.62 1.97
N PHE A 100 8.08 8.40 1.79
CA PHE A 100 6.68 8.15 1.51
C PHE A 100 6.05 7.50 2.74
N GLU A 101 5.00 8.10 3.27
CA GLU A 101 4.25 7.58 4.41
C GLU A 101 2.82 7.25 4.00
N HIS A 102 2.41 6.01 4.21
CA HIS A 102 1.01 5.61 4.07
C HIS A 102 0.18 6.27 5.16
N LYS A 103 -0.73 7.17 4.76
CA LYS A 103 -1.65 7.89 5.64
C LYS A 103 -3.00 7.22 5.78
N ASN A 104 -3.33 6.30 4.87
CA ASN A 104 -4.63 5.61 4.83
C ASN A 104 -4.47 4.17 4.36
N GLY A 105 -5.55 3.40 4.50
CA GLY A 105 -5.65 2.05 3.99
C GLY A 105 -5.11 0.99 4.94
N SER A 106 -4.94 -0.22 4.44
CA SER A 106 -4.43 -1.34 5.23
C SER A 106 -2.93 -1.27 5.50
N ALA A 107 -2.19 -0.43 4.77
CA ALA A 107 -0.77 -0.15 5.00
C ALA A 107 -0.51 1.12 5.83
N GLU A 108 -1.54 1.71 6.44
CA GLU A 108 -1.41 2.96 7.22
C GLU A 108 -0.30 2.88 8.27
N GLY A 109 0.49 3.96 8.35
CA GLY A 109 1.65 4.09 9.22
C GLY A 109 2.94 3.51 8.66
N ALA A 110 2.89 2.72 7.58
CA ALA A 110 4.10 2.22 6.92
C ALA A 110 4.86 3.38 6.24
N LYS A 111 6.20 3.31 6.30
CA LYS A 111 7.07 4.34 5.72
C LYS A 111 8.16 3.73 4.88
N PHE A 112 8.42 4.34 3.73
CA PHE A 112 9.64 4.13 2.95
C PHE A 112 10.49 5.38 3.04
N THR A 113 11.72 5.23 3.50
CA THR A 113 12.65 6.34 3.65
C THR A 113 13.89 6.05 2.82
N TYR A 114 14.15 6.92 1.84
CA TYR A 114 15.39 6.91 1.09
C TYR A 114 16.30 8.01 1.60
N THR A 115 17.50 7.64 2.03
CA THR A 115 18.52 8.58 2.50
C THR A 115 19.70 8.54 1.54
N ARG A 116 20.18 9.71 1.12
CA ARG A 116 21.36 9.80 0.27
C ARG A 116 22.62 9.80 1.12
N GLU A 117 23.49 8.83 0.84
CA GLU A 117 24.84 8.72 1.39
C GLU A 117 25.87 8.95 0.28
N ASP A 118 27.15 9.03 0.63
CA ASP A 118 28.26 9.33 -0.32
C ASP A 118 28.37 8.32 -1.48
N GLY A 119 27.74 7.15 -1.37
CA GLY A 119 27.73 6.07 -2.38
C GLY A 119 26.39 5.83 -3.08
N GLY A 120 25.35 6.63 -2.81
CA GLY A 120 24.03 6.48 -3.42
C GLY A 120 22.89 6.50 -2.40
N TRP A 121 21.72 6.04 -2.83
CA TRP A 121 20.50 6.08 -2.01
C TRP A 121 20.30 4.74 -1.28
N THR A 122 20.22 4.79 0.05
CA THR A 122 19.86 3.65 0.90
C THR A 122 18.38 3.72 1.25
N CYS A 123 17.69 2.57 1.29
CA CYS A 123 16.27 2.50 1.62
C CYS A 123 16.02 1.81 2.96
N ALA A 124 15.32 2.49 3.85
CA ALA A 124 14.74 1.95 5.07
C ALA A 124 13.23 1.77 4.94
N TYR A 125 12.70 0.73 5.61
CA TYR A 125 11.27 0.43 5.66
C TYR A 125 10.77 0.29 7.09
N ASP A 126 9.79 1.11 7.47
CA ASP A 126 9.03 0.95 8.70
C ASP A 126 7.71 0.22 8.42
N ALA A 127 7.47 -0.87 9.14
CA ALA A 127 6.26 -1.67 9.00
C ALA A 127 4.99 -0.90 9.42
N PRO A 128 3.81 -1.24 8.87
CA PRO A 128 2.54 -0.63 9.26
C PRO A 128 2.23 -0.88 10.75
N THR A 129 1.55 0.08 11.37
CA THR A 129 1.30 0.09 12.83
C THR A 129 0.18 -0.86 13.27
N ASN A 130 -0.52 -1.46 12.31
CA ASN A 130 -1.73 -2.27 12.54
C ASN A 130 -1.47 -3.77 12.69
N ASN A 131 -0.23 -4.17 13.01
CA ASN A 131 0.17 -5.55 13.28
C ASN A 131 -0.11 -6.54 12.11
N GLN A 132 -0.22 -6.04 10.88
CA GLN A 132 -0.27 -6.86 9.66
C GLN A 132 1.15 -7.17 9.19
N SER A 133 1.40 -8.44 8.84
CA SER A 133 2.71 -8.91 8.40
C SER A 133 2.96 -8.47 6.96
N ALA A 134 3.49 -7.27 6.82
CA ALA A 134 4.01 -6.76 5.57
C ALA A 134 5.52 -6.96 5.49
N ASP A 135 5.93 -7.94 4.69
CA ASP A 135 7.35 -8.11 4.36
C ASP A 135 7.87 -6.85 3.66
N ALA A 136 9.08 -6.42 4.02
CA ALA A 136 9.72 -5.30 3.34
C ALA A 136 9.83 -5.55 1.83
N PRO A 137 9.56 -4.54 0.97
CA PRO A 137 9.82 -4.66 -0.46
C PRO A 137 11.28 -4.99 -0.72
N LYS A 138 11.53 -5.86 -1.71
CA LYS A 138 12.90 -6.21 -2.12
C LYS A 138 13.69 -4.95 -2.48
N GLY A 139 14.76 -4.69 -1.73
CA GLY A 139 15.65 -3.52 -1.91
C GLY A 139 15.54 -2.47 -0.82
N CYS A 140 14.65 -2.61 0.16
CA CYS A 140 14.66 -1.82 1.40
C CYS A 140 15.00 -2.71 2.58
N GLN A 141 15.84 -2.20 3.48
CA GLN A 141 16.17 -2.88 4.73
C GLN A 141 15.17 -2.46 5.81
N GLN A 142 14.74 -3.41 6.63
CA GLN A 142 14.04 -3.09 7.88
C GLN A 142 15.09 -2.65 8.88
N PRO A 143 14.83 -1.60 9.67
CA PRO A 143 15.69 -1.24 10.79
C PRO A 143 15.78 -2.38 11.83
#